data_AF-A0A1Z7ZAI2-F1
#
_entry.id   AF-A0A1Z7ZAI2-F1
#
_cell.length_a   1.000
_cell.length_b   1.000
_cell.length_c   1.000
_cell.angle_alpha   90.00
_cell.angle_beta   90.00
_cell.angle_gamma   90.00
#
_symmetry.space_group_name_H-M   'P 1'
#
loop_
_entity.id
_entity.type
_entity.pdbx_description
1 polymer ?
#
loop_
_entity_poly.entity_id
_entity_poly.type
_entity_poly.pdbx_seq_one_letter_code
_entity_poly.pdbx_strand_id
1 'polypeptide(L)'
;MESALSKVSKQELALSSPILPSSLHKAFLELECLYTASDCLIAYNVLINKWGNDSSADVPVFWLHSKAALMASFTMNWCKLFGSDSTDRFWKQVTLEQKAFRELVYTVTEFNYQGWADYRKMMTAFRNKVVSHPTPYFDCNDVPDFSAAFDVLKVTHKWLRQVAEYIDEPVVGNLSNREYFENIAIEIDRSVSSC
;
A
#
# COMPACT_ATOMS: atom_id res chain seq x y z
N MET A 1 -5.37 12.40 16.54
CA MET A 1 -6.63 11.91 15.92
C MET A 1 -6.68 10.38 16.02
N GLU A 2 -6.47 9.80 17.23
CA GLU A 2 -6.38 8.35 17.45
C GLU A 2 -7.71 7.72 17.92
N SER A 3 -8.75 8.52 18.14
CA SER A 3 -9.92 8.12 18.92
C SER A 3 -10.96 7.28 18.19
N ALA A 4 -11.01 7.28 16.85
CA ALA A 4 -12.04 6.53 16.11
C ALA A 4 -11.62 5.10 15.75
N LEU A 5 -10.31 4.82 15.81
CA LEU A 5 -9.72 3.63 15.22
C LEU A 5 -9.23 2.61 16.26
N SER A 6 -9.22 2.93 17.55
CA SER A 6 -8.67 2.07 18.62
C SER A 6 -9.69 1.10 19.26
N LYS A 7 -10.98 1.17 18.90
CA LYS A 7 -12.04 0.33 19.49
C LYS A 7 -12.80 -0.41 18.40
N VAL A 8 -12.21 -1.48 17.87
CA VAL A 8 -12.99 -2.54 17.24
C VAL A 8 -12.84 -3.74 18.17
N SER A 9 -13.82 -3.91 19.05
CA SER A 9 -13.96 -5.10 19.88
C SER A 9 -14.16 -6.33 18.98
N LYS A 10 -13.89 -7.55 19.47
CA LYS A 10 -14.25 -8.82 18.80
C LYS A 10 -15.73 -8.86 18.34
N GLN A 11 -16.59 -7.98 18.86
CA GLN A 11 -18.00 -7.87 18.51
C GLN A 11 -18.33 -6.95 17.30
N GLU A 12 -17.36 -6.23 16.71
CA GLU A 12 -17.65 -5.13 15.76
C GLU A 12 -17.12 -5.30 14.33
N LEU A 13 -16.37 -6.38 14.03
CA LEU A 13 -15.91 -6.62 12.65
C LEU A 13 -17.08 -7.12 11.78
N ALA A 14 -17.88 -6.19 11.25
CA ALA A 14 -19.05 -6.49 10.42
C ALA A 14 -18.65 -6.99 9.02
N LEU A 15 -18.22 -8.25 8.94
CA LEU A 15 -17.91 -8.92 7.68
C LEU A 15 -19.19 -9.04 6.83
N SER A 16 -19.08 -8.66 5.55
CA SER A 16 -20.19 -8.79 4.59
C SER A 16 -20.42 -10.24 4.17
N SER A 17 -19.41 -11.09 4.33
CA SER A 17 -19.46 -12.53 4.11
C SER A 17 -18.46 -13.23 5.03
N PRO A 18 -18.70 -14.49 5.43
CA PRO A 18 -17.74 -15.24 6.23
C PRO A 18 -16.39 -15.37 5.52
N ILE A 19 -15.30 -15.08 6.23
CA ILE A 19 -13.93 -15.34 5.76
C ILE A 19 -13.50 -16.68 6.33
N LEU A 20 -13.20 -17.64 5.45
CA LEU A 20 -12.66 -18.93 5.86
C LEU A 20 -11.17 -18.80 6.20
N PRO A 21 -10.66 -19.53 7.21
CA PRO A 21 -9.23 -19.62 7.50
C PRO A 21 -8.36 -19.88 6.26
N SER A 22 -8.79 -20.80 5.40
CA SER A 22 -8.08 -21.13 4.16
C SER A 22 -8.05 -19.99 3.14
N SER A 23 -9.08 -19.14 3.11
CA SER A 23 -9.10 -17.93 2.30
C SER A 23 -8.15 -16.88 2.86
N LEU A 24 -8.12 -16.70 4.20
CA LEU A 24 -7.19 -15.78 4.85
C LEU A 24 -5.74 -16.21 4.63
N HIS A 25 -5.44 -17.50 4.81
CA HIS A 25 -4.10 -18.05 4.58
C HIS A 25 -3.63 -17.81 3.13
N LYS A 26 -4.52 -18.01 2.15
CA LYS A 26 -4.19 -17.71 0.74
C LYS A 26 -4.00 -16.21 0.49
N ALA A 27 -4.83 -15.36 1.10
CA ALA A 27 -4.63 -13.92 1.03
C ALA A 27 -3.30 -13.48 1.69
N PHE A 28 -2.82 -14.19 2.71
CA PHE A 28 -1.53 -13.92 3.32
C PHE A 28 -0.33 -14.18 2.40
N LEU A 29 -0.49 -14.96 1.33
CA LEU A 29 0.55 -15.14 0.32
C LEU A 29 0.84 -13.83 -0.43
N GLU A 30 -0.11 -12.89 -0.44
CA GLU A 30 0.03 -11.58 -1.07
C GLU A 30 0.62 -10.51 -0.13
N LEU A 31 0.98 -10.88 1.11
CA LEU A 31 1.61 -9.95 2.05
C LEU A 31 2.96 -9.44 1.53
N GLU A 32 3.69 -10.23 0.74
CA GLU A 32 4.92 -9.77 0.09
C GLU A 32 4.67 -8.52 -0.76
N CYS A 33 3.60 -8.52 -1.57
CA CYS A 33 3.21 -7.36 -2.38
C CYS A 33 2.88 -6.16 -1.48
N LEU A 34 2.18 -6.38 -0.36
CA LEU A 34 1.78 -5.31 0.57
C LEU A 34 3.00 -4.61 1.16
N TYR A 35 3.93 -5.40 1.69
CA TYR A 35 5.13 -4.88 2.35
C TYR A 35 6.13 -4.33 1.36
N THR A 36 6.33 -4.97 0.20
CA THR A 36 7.17 -4.42 -0.87
C THR A 36 6.66 -3.06 -1.34
N ALA A 37 5.34 -2.90 -1.53
CA ALA A 37 4.77 -1.60 -1.88
C ALA A 37 5.03 -0.57 -0.77
N SER A 38 4.82 -0.95 0.49
CA SER A 38 5.04 -0.08 1.65
C SER A 38 6.48 0.40 1.74
N ASP A 39 7.44 -0.52 1.71
CA ASP A 39 8.87 -0.24 1.84
C ASP A 39 9.34 0.64 0.67
N CYS A 40 8.91 0.33 -0.56
CA CYS A 40 9.28 1.10 -1.74
C CYS A 40 8.78 2.55 -1.66
N LEU A 41 7.55 2.77 -1.20
CA LEU A 41 7.00 4.11 -1.09
C LEU A 41 7.65 4.90 0.06
N ILE A 42 7.91 4.26 1.20
CA ILE A 42 8.62 4.88 2.32
C ILE A 42 10.02 5.30 1.87
N ALA A 43 10.76 4.39 1.23
CA ALA A 43 12.07 4.69 0.65
C ALA A 43 11.98 5.84 -0.35
N TYR A 44 11.04 5.77 -1.31
CA TYR A 44 10.82 6.83 -2.28
C TYR A 44 10.63 8.19 -1.61
N ASN A 45 9.75 8.29 -0.61
CA ASN A 45 9.48 9.54 0.11
C ASN A 45 10.71 10.06 0.87
N VAL A 46 11.49 9.18 1.51
CA VAL A 46 12.73 9.58 2.19
C VAL A 46 13.75 10.12 1.18
N LEU A 47 13.92 9.45 0.03
CA LEU A 47 14.83 9.93 -1.02
C LEU A 47 14.37 11.30 -1.57
N ILE A 48 13.07 11.46 -1.85
CA ILE A 48 12.49 12.73 -2.32
C ILE A 48 12.72 13.85 -1.32
N ASN A 49 12.52 13.59 -0.03
CA ASN A 49 12.72 14.60 1.01
C ASN A 49 14.19 15.02 1.14
N LYS A 50 15.14 14.10 0.92
CA LYS A 50 16.58 14.39 1.03
C LYS A 50 17.16 15.07 -0.21
N TRP A 51 16.80 14.63 -1.41
CA TRP A 51 17.40 15.08 -2.67
C TRP A 51 16.47 15.90 -3.57
N GLY A 52 15.23 16.12 -3.15
CA GLY A 52 14.23 16.86 -3.91
C GLY A 52 13.50 16.00 -4.95
N ASN A 53 12.43 16.57 -5.52
CA ASN A 53 11.67 15.94 -6.59
C ASN A 53 12.20 16.30 -7.99
N ASP A 54 12.95 17.39 -8.10
CA ASP A 54 13.41 17.94 -9.38
C ASP A 54 14.44 17.05 -10.05
N SER A 55 14.30 16.87 -11.36
CA SER A 55 15.28 16.20 -12.23
C SER A 55 16.42 17.16 -12.63
N SER A 56 16.76 18.14 -11.77
CA SER A 56 17.76 19.16 -12.09
C SER A 56 19.15 18.53 -12.23
N ALA A 57 20.05 19.25 -12.92
CA ALA A 57 21.37 18.76 -13.32
C ALA A 57 22.29 18.33 -12.15
N ASP A 58 21.91 18.63 -10.91
CA ASP A 58 22.70 18.35 -9.70
C ASP A 58 22.27 17.06 -8.96
N VAL A 59 21.25 16.32 -9.43
CA VAL A 59 20.87 15.04 -8.81
C VAL A 59 21.76 13.90 -9.35
N PRO A 60 22.52 13.20 -8.49
CA PRO A 60 23.29 12.03 -8.91
C PRO A 60 22.46 11.00 -9.67
N VAL A 61 23.00 10.49 -10.78
CA VAL A 61 22.35 9.50 -11.66
C VAL A 61 21.84 8.28 -10.88
N PHE A 62 22.60 7.83 -9.88
CA PHE A 62 22.17 6.75 -8.98
C PHE A 62 20.81 7.02 -8.34
N TRP A 63 20.59 8.22 -7.79
CA TRP A 63 19.33 8.59 -7.13
C TRP A 63 18.19 8.71 -8.12
N LEU A 64 18.46 9.26 -9.29
CA LEU A 64 17.48 9.36 -10.37
C LEU A 64 16.96 7.96 -10.76
N HIS A 65 17.85 6.99 -10.94
CA HIS A 65 17.49 5.60 -11.21
C HIS A 65 16.79 4.92 -10.03
N SER A 66 17.27 5.10 -8.80
CA SER A 66 16.65 4.52 -7.59
C SER A 66 15.23 5.05 -7.39
N LYS A 67 14.99 6.35 -7.56
CA LYS A 67 13.66 6.97 -7.49
C LYS A 67 12.69 6.29 -8.46
N ALA A 68 13.08 6.16 -9.73
CA ALA A 68 12.23 5.54 -10.74
C ALA A 68 11.96 4.06 -10.44
N ALA A 69 12.98 3.31 -10.01
CA ALA A 69 12.83 1.91 -9.65
C ALA A 69 11.88 1.70 -8.45
N LEU A 70 12.01 2.52 -7.41
CA LEU A 70 11.14 2.47 -6.22
C LEU A 70 9.70 2.83 -6.58
N MET A 71 9.49 3.90 -7.34
CA MET A 71 8.17 4.30 -7.83
C MET A 71 7.52 3.19 -8.67
N ALA A 72 8.28 2.58 -9.58
CA ALA A 72 7.80 1.48 -10.41
C ALA A 72 7.43 0.26 -9.57
N SER A 73 8.32 -0.16 -8.65
CA SER A 73 8.08 -1.31 -7.77
C SER A 73 6.86 -1.08 -6.87
N PHE A 74 6.75 0.10 -6.26
CA PHE A 74 5.58 0.48 -5.48
C PHE A 74 4.30 0.37 -6.30
N THR A 75 4.26 1.03 -7.47
CA THR A 75 3.06 1.09 -8.32
C THR A 75 2.64 -0.30 -8.79
N MET A 76 3.59 -1.15 -9.19
CA MET A 76 3.31 -2.51 -9.63
C MET A 76 2.72 -3.36 -8.50
N ASN A 77 3.36 -3.37 -7.33
CA ASN A 77 2.91 -4.18 -6.20
C ASN A 77 1.59 -3.69 -5.62
N TRP A 78 1.38 -2.36 -5.53
CA TRP A 78 0.10 -1.79 -5.14
C TRP A 78 -1.02 -2.22 -6.11
N CYS A 79 -0.76 -2.19 -7.43
CA CYS A 79 -1.76 -2.58 -8.42
C CYS A 79 -2.06 -4.08 -8.45
N LYS A 80 -1.14 -4.96 -8.04
CA LYS A 80 -1.46 -6.40 -7.88
C LYS A 80 -2.59 -6.60 -6.86
N LEU A 81 -2.53 -5.85 -5.76
CA LEU A 81 -3.48 -5.95 -4.65
C LEU A 81 -4.76 -5.16 -4.90
N PHE A 82 -4.63 -3.94 -5.39
CA PHE A 82 -5.71 -2.95 -5.43
C PHE A 82 -5.97 -2.40 -6.82
N GLY A 83 -5.28 -2.85 -7.86
CA GLY A 83 -5.57 -2.42 -9.23
C GLY A 83 -6.99 -2.77 -9.64
N SER A 84 -7.55 -2.03 -10.62
CA SER A 84 -8.87 -2.34 -11.17
C SER A 84 -8.92 -3.73 -11.84
N ASP A 85 -7.76 -4.24 -12.24
CA ASP A 85 -7.52 -5.52 -12.90
C ASP A 85 -6.92 -6.59 -11.97
N SER A 86 -6.85 -6.36 -10.65
CA SER A 86 -6.39 -7.39 -9.70
C SER A 86 -7.16 -8.70 -9.93
N THR A 87 -6.49 -9.84 -9.99
CA THR A 87 -7.12 -11.15 -10.28
C THR A 87 -7.15 -12.09 -9.08
N ASP A 88 -6.47 -11.75 -7.98
CA ASP A 88 -6.47 -12.60 -6.79
C ASP A 88 -7.84 -12.56 -6.11
N ARG A 89 -8.55 -13.68 -6.24
CA ARG A 89 -9.87 -13.87 -5.66
C ARG A 89 -9.83 -13.90 -4.13
N PHE A 90 -8.83 -14.53 -3.52
CA PHE A 90 -8.77 -14.70 -2.06
C PHE A 90 -8.45 -13.36 -1.38
N TRP A 91 -7.50 -12.61 -1.92
CA TRP A 91 -7.23 -11.24 -1.49
C TRP A 91 -8.48 -10.38 -1.55
N LYS A 92 -9.17 -10.37 -2.70
CA LYS A 92 -10.41 -9.61 -2.88
C LYS A 92 -11.49 -10.01 -1.87
N GLN A 93 -11.70 -11.31 -1.68
CA GLN A 93 -12.69 -11.84 -0.74
C GLN A 93 -12.43 -11.40 0.70
N VAL A 94 -11.16 -11.35 1.11
CA VAL A 94 -10.75 -10.94 2.46
C VAL A 94 -10.76 -9.41 2.61
N THR A 95 -10.57 -8.67 1.51
CA THR A 95 -10.43 -7.20 1.51
C THR A 95 -11.51 -6.51 0.67
N LEU A 96 -11.26 -6.30 -0.62
CA LEU A 96 -12.02 -5.46 -1.54
C LEU A 96 -13.52 -5.79 -1.64
N GLU A 97 -13.92 -7.02 -1.37
CA GLU A 97 -15.33 -7.46 -1.37
C GLU A 97 -16.02 -7.21 -0.03
N GLN A 98 -15.27 -7.04 1.05
CA GLN A 98 -15.80 -6.70 2.37
C GLN A 98 -16.20 -5.22 2.40
N LYS A 99 -17.49 -4.95 2.69
CA LYS A 99 -18.01 -3.59 2.80
C LYS A 99 -17.27 -2.78 3.87
N ALA A 100 -17.07 -3.36 5.05
CA ALA A 100 -16.37 -2.70 6.15
C ALA A 100 -14.93 -2.31 5.77
N PHE A 101 -14.20 -3.16 5.03
CA PHE A 101 -12.88 -2.80 4.52
C PHE A 101 -12.94 -1.58 3.60
N ARG A 102 -13.87 -1.56 2.63
CA ARG A 102 -14.03 -0.41 1.73
C ARG A 102 -14.42 0.86 2.48
N GLU A 103 -15.27 0.77 3.50
CA GLU A 103 -15.64 1.91 4.34
C GLU A 103 -14.45 2.48 5.12
N LEU A 104 -13.55 1.62 5.61
CA LEU A 104 -12.29 2.06 6.21
C LEU A 104 -11.42 2.79 5.18
N VAL A 105 -11.31 2.27 3.96
CA VAL A 105 -10.58 2.94 2.86
C VAL A 105 -11.20 4.31 2.57
N TYR A 106 -12.51 4.40 2.41
CA TYR A 106 -13.24 5.66 2.16
C TYR A 106 -13.00 6.67 3.28
N THR A 107 -12.93 6.21 4.52
CA THR A 107 -12.71 7.08 5.68
C THR A 107 -11.31 7.69 5.68
N VAL A 108 -10.26 6.90 5.41
CA VAL A 108 -8.88 7.42 5.48
C VAL A 108 -8.45 8.19 4.24
N THR A 109 -9.09 7.92 3.10
CA THR A 109 -8.76 8.56 1.81
C THR A 109 -9.71 9.69 1.41
N GLU A 110 -10.80 9.87 2.17
CA GLU A 110 -11.92 10.75 1.84
C GLU A 110 -12.62 10.41 0.50
N PHE A 111 -12.35 9.23 -0.07
CA PHE A 111 -12.99 8.77 -1.28
C PHE A 111 -14.41 8.30 -1.01
N ASN A 112 -15.30 8.56 -1.96
CA ASN A 112 -16.55 7.82 -2.07
C ASN A 112 -16.37 6.58 -2.97
N TYR A 113 -17.44 5.80 -3.17
CA TYR A 113 -17.39 4.59 -4.02
C TYR A 113 -16.83 4.87 -5.43
N GLN A 114 -17.27 5.94 -6.06
CA GLN A 114 -16.83 6.32 -7.40
C GLN A 114 -15.39 6.81 -7.39
N GLY A 115 -15.02 7.67 -6.44
CA GLY A 115 -13.66 8.17 -6.26
C GLY A 115 -12.65 7.04 -6.05
N TRP A 116 -13.00 6.02 -5.27
CA TRP A 116 -12.15 4.83 -5.11
C TRP A 116 -12.00 4.05 -6.41
N ALA A 117 -13.09 3.86 -7.15
CA ALA A 117 -13.04 3.17 -8.44
C ALA A 117 -12.16 3.93 -9.46
N ASP A 118 -12.28 5.25 -9.51
CA ASP A 118 -11.51 6.10 -10.42
C ASP A 118 -10.04 6.19 -10.02
N TYR A 119 -9.75 6.29 -8.72
CA TYR A 119 -8.38 6.24 -8.21
C TYR A 119 -7.68 4.94 -8.57
N ARG A 120 -8.35 3.79 -8.40
CA ARG A 120 -7.80 2.48 -8.80
C ARG A 120 -7.50 2.42 -10.31
N LYS A 121 -8.40 2.94 -11.15
CA LYS A 121 -8.16 3.00 -12.61
C LYS A 121 -6.99 3.91 -12.96
N MET A 122 -6.87 5.05 -12.29
CA MET A 122 -5.75 5.98 -12.44
C MET A 122 -4.42 5.31 -12.07
N MET A 123 -4.35 4.65 -10.92
CA MET A 123 -3.17 3.87 -10.51
C MET A 123 -2.82 2.77 -11.52
N THR A 124 -3.82 2.01 -12.00
CA THR A 124 -3.62 0.99 -13.04
C THR A 124 -3.10 1.59 -14.37
N ALA A 125 -3.64 2.74 -14.80
CA ALA A 125 -3.17 3.42 -16.00
C ALA A 125 -1.74 3.94 -15.83
N PHE A 126 -1.41 4.49 -14.66
CA PHE A 126 -0.06 4.93 -14.32
C PHE A 126 0.93 3.77 -14.31
N ARG A 127 0.59 2.63 -13.69
CA ARG A 127 1.38 1.39 -13.77
C ARG A 127 1.71 1.02 -15.22
N ASN A 128 0.72 1.02 -16.10
CA ASN A 128 0.93 0.66 -17.50
C ASN A 128 1.95 1.59 -18.17
N LYS A 129 1.89 2.91 -17.91
CA LYS A 129 2.89 3.86 -18.39
C LYS A 129 4.29 3.55 -17.86
N VAL A 130 4.41 3.35 -16.55
CA VAL A 130 5.71 3.11 -15.88
C VAL A 130 6.35 1.80 -16.35
N VAL A 131 5.57 0.74 -16.54
CA VAL A 131 6.06 -0.54 -17.06
C VAL A 131 6.49 -0.44 -18.52
N SER A 132 5.80 0.36 -19.34
CA SER A 132 6.20 0.62 -20.73
C SER A 132 7.45 1.49 -20.86
N HIS A 133 7.78 2.27 -19.83
CA HIS A 133 8.93 3.17 -19.82
C HIS A 133 9.75 3.03 -18.53
N PRO A 134 10.48 1.91 -18.34
CA PRO A 134 11.25 1.64 -17.12
C PRO A 134 12.57 2.42 -17.11
N THR A 135 12.50 3.73 -17.28
CA THR A 135 13.64 4.65 -17.37
C THR A 135 13.35 5.89 -16.56
N PRO A 136 14.33 6.43 -15.81
CA PRO A 136 14.09 7.61 -15.02
C PRO A 136 14.05 8.90 -15.85
N TYR A 137 14.38 8.81 -17.14
CA TYR A 137 14.31 9.92 -18.09
C TYR A 137 12.92 10.06 -18.73
N PHE A 138 12.00 9.14 -18.43
CA PHE A 138 10.62 9.26 -18.88
C PHE A 138 9.90 10.28 -18.01
N ASP A 139 9.34 11.29 -18.66
CA ASP A 139 8.62 12.36 -18.01
C ASP A 139 7.21 11.89 -17.57
N CYS A 140 7.11 11.51 -16.30
CA CYS A 140 5.84 11.14 -15.67
C CYS A 140 5.15 12.40 -15.10
N ASN A 141 4.46 13.17 -15.95
CA ASN A 141 3.68 14.33 -15.48
C ASN A 141 2.38 13.97 -14.74
N ASP A 142 1.91 12.72 -14.86
CA ASP A 142 0.63 12.26 -14.31
C ASP A 142 0.82 11.30 -13.12
N VAL A 143 1.73 11.59 -12.18
CA VAL A 143 1.93 10.74 -10.99
C VAL A 143 0.67 10.83 -10.10
N PRO A 144 0.01 9.70 -9.79
CA PRO A 144 -1.10 9.67 -8.84
C PRO A 144 -0.66 10.15 -7.46
N ASP A 145 -1.59 10.67 -6.67
CA ASP A 145 -1.33 10.95 -5.26
C ASP A 145 -1.04 9.64 -4.49
N PHE A 146 0.23 9.41 -4.16
CA PHE A 146 0.64 8.21 -3.44
C PHE A 146 0.31 8.24 -1.94
N SER A 147 -0.05 9.39 -1.38
CA SER A 147 -0.44 9.46 0.04
C SER A 147 -1.71 8.64 0.29
N ALA A 148 -2.72 8.79 -0.57
CA ALA A 148 -3.94 7.97 -0.51
C ALA A 148 -3.64 6.46 -0.67
N ALA A 149 -2.77 6.08 -1.60
CA ALA A 149 -2.36 4.68 -1.74
C ALA A 149 -1.62 4.15 -0.50
N PHE A 150 -0.83 4.98 0.18
CA PHE A 150 -0.16 4.61 1.41
C PHE A 150 -1.14 4.38 2.56
N ASP A 151 -2.16 5.23 2.69
CA ASP A 151 -3.18 5.07 3.71
C ASP A 151 -4.01 3.79 3.48
N VAL A 152 -4.25 3.40 2.22
CA VAL A 152 -4.82 2.09 1.88
C VAL A 152 -3.93 0.95 2.36
N LEU A 153 -2.60 1.04 2.22
CA LEU A 153 -1.66 0.03 2.72
C LEU A 153 -1.75 -0.12 4.24
N LYS A 154 -1.76 1.00 4.99
CA LYS A 154 -1.90 1.01 6.45
C LYS A 154 -3.22 0.42 6.92
N VAL A 155 -4.33 0.83 6.29
CA VAL A 155 -5.66 0.27 6.57
C VAL A 155 -5.68 -1.22 6.31
N THR A 156 -5.04 -1.67 5.22
CA THR A 156 -5.00 -3.10 4.88
C THR A 156 -4.22 -3.91 5.90
N HIS A 157 -3.02 -3.46 6.30
CA HIS A 157 -2.26 -4.11 7.36
C HIS A 157 -3.10 -4.26 8.63
N LYS A 158 -3.73 -3.16 9.07
CA LYS A 158 -4.57 -3.19 10.26
C LYS A 158 -5.80 -4.10 10.11
N TRP A 159 -6.49 -4.03 8.97
CA TRP A 159 -7.65 -4.84 8.67
C TRP A 159 -7.34 -6.34 8.70
N LEU A 160 -6.27 -6.76 8.03
CA LEU A 160 -5.87 -8.17 7.96
C LEU A 160 -5.55 -8.74 9.35
N ARG A 161 -4.94 -7.94 10.23
CA ARG A 161 -4.74 -8.31 11.63
C ARG A 161 -6.05 -8.49 12.37
N GLN A 162 -6.96 -7.53 12.23
CA GLN A 162 -8.27 -7.60 12.90
C GLN A 162 -9.08 -8.80 12.41
N VAL A 163 -9.03 -9.12 11.12
CA VAL A 163 -9.65 -10.33 10.56
C VAL A 163 -9.03 -11.57 11.19
N ALA A 164 -7.71 -11.68 11.23
CA ALA A 164 -7.01 -12.82 11.83
C ALA A 164 -7.38 -13.01 13.30
N GLU A 165 -7.31 -11.93 14.09
CA GLU A 165 -7.70 -11.93 15.51
C GLU A 165 -9.19 -12.27 15.72
N TYR A 166 -10.06 -11.89 14.78
CA TYR A 166 -11.50 -12.16 14.82
C TYR A 166 -11.81 -13.64 14.55
N ILE A 167 -11.14 -14.26 13.59
CA ILE A 167 -11.35 -15.69 13.24
C ILE A 167 -10.39 -16.64 13.97
N ASP A 168 -9.64 -16.14 14.96
CA ASP A 168 -8.68 -16.89 15.79
C ASP A 168 -7.52 -17.53 15.00
N GLU A 169 -7.11 -16.89 13.91
CA GLU A 169 -5.96 -17.29 13.11
C GLU A 169 -4.69 -16.52 13.55
N PRO A 170 -3.51 -17.16 13.53
CA PRO A 170 -2.26 -16.52 13.94
C PRO A 170 -1.88 -15.38 12.97
N VAL A 171 -1.45 -14.26 13.55
CA VAL A 171 -0.84 -13.16 12.79
C VAL A 171 0.61 -13.52 12.50
N VAL A 172 1.02 -13.49 11.22
CA VAL A 172 2.32 -14.01 10.76
C VAL A 172 3.24 -12.94 10.16
N GLY A 173 4.56 -13.14 10.26
CA GLY A 173 5.58 -12.29 9.63
C GLY A 173 5.44 -10.81 10.00
N ASN A 174 5.63 -9.92 9.01
CA ASN A 174 5.51 -8.47 9.17
C ASN A 174 4.14 -8.02 9.67
N LEU A 175 3.08 -8.82 9.47
CA LEU A 175 1.72 -8.52 9.95
C LEU A 175 1.65 -8.51 11.48
N SER A 176 2.57 -9.19 12.17
CA SER A 176 2.62 -9.21 13.63
C SER A 176 3.06 -7.86 14.22
N ASN A 177 3.86 -7.08 13.48
CA ASN A 177 4.37 -5.79 13.91
C ASN A 177 3.31 -4.68 13.78
N ARG A 178 2.83 -4.12 14.89
CA ARG A 178 1.75 -3.09 14.91
C ARG A 178 2.20 -1.75 14.35
N GLU A 179 3.49 -1.49 14.49
CA GLU A 179 4.14 -0.23 14.13
C GLU A 179 5.07 -0.48 12.94
N TYR A 180 4.68 -1.40 12.03
CA TYR A 180 5.53 -1.82 10.91
C TYR A 180 6.01 -0.62 10.08
N PHE A 181 5.06 0.24 9.69
CA PHE A 181 5.34 1.38 8.81
C PHE A 181 6.25 2.40 9.47
N GLU A 182 6.04 2.70 10.74
CA GLU A 182 6.85 3.63 11.53
C GLU A 182 8.27 3.08 11.72
N ASN A 183 8.39 1.79 12.04
CA ASN A 183 9.68 1.13 12.22
C ASN A 183 10.51 1.14 10.94
N ILE A 184 9.91 0.78 9.80
CA ILE A 184 10.59 0.80 8.50
C ILE A 184 10.95 2.22 8.07
N ALA A 185 10.09 3.21 8.32
CA ALA A 185 10.43 4.60 8.05
C ALA A 185 11.66 5.07 8.83
N ILE A 186 11.74 4.73 10.11
CA ILE A 186 12.90 5.05 10.96
C ILE A 186 14.17 4.33 10.47
N GLU A 187 14.07 3.05 10.11
CA GLU A 187 15.20 2.26 9.61
C GLU A 187 15.77 2.84 8.30
N ILE A 188 14.88 3.13 7.34
CA ILE A 188 15.25 3.69 6.04
C ILE A 188 15.86 5.09 6.22
N ASP A 189 15.23 5.95 7.03
CA ASP A 189 15.73 7.31 7.27
C ASP A 189 17.13 7.31 7.89
N ARG A 190 17.39 6.44 8.87
CA ARG A 190 18.73 6.25 9.46
C ARG A 190 19.75 5.80 8.43
N SER A 191 19.38 4.84 7.59
CA SER A 191 20.26 4.29 6.55
C SER A 191 20.62 5.37 5.53
N VAL A 192 19.62 6.11 5.06
CA VAL A 192 19.81 7.19 4.10
C VAL A 192 20.61 8.35 4.71
N SER A 193 20.36 8.71 5.97
CA SER A 193 21.08 9.78 6.68
C SER A 193 22.57 9.46 6.93
N SER A 194 22.93 8.18 6.98
CA SER A 194 24.31 7.73 7.14
C SER A 194 25.15 7.77 5.85
N CYS A 195 24.50 7.99 4.69
CA CYS A 195 25.13 8.18 3.38
C CYS A 195 25.29 9.67 3.03
#